data_AF-A0A2U1LS78-F1
#
_entry.id   AF-A0A2U1LS78-F1
#
_cell.length_a   1.000
_cell.length_b   1.000
_cell.length_c   1.000
_cell.angle_alpha   90.00
_cell.angle_beta   90.00
_cell.angle_gamma   90.00
#
_symmetry.space_group_name_H-M   'P 1'
#
loop_
_entity.id
_entity.type
_entity.pdbx_description
1 polymer ?
#
loop_
_entity_poly.entity_id
_entity_poly.type
_entity_poly.pdbx_seq_one_letter_code
_entity_poly.pdbx_strand_id
1 'polypeptide(L)'
;MKTLNIMMAKRVGKAIKKSMPYYINKTTENLQKIFQEEIGRLKTSGELMNDSNARPRVGKEKSTYRDFTACAPPIFTGSLDPLKSSRWITDIEGAFRTSRCAEDDQVNFATNYLRERAKIWWEGKANVKGSAWRETCSWEQFKEVFMKEYAPAKEIDKIREAFHNLMQTNE
;
A
#
# COMPACT_ATOMS: atom_id res chain seq x y z
N MET A 1 45.28 44.34 -29.31
CA MET A 1 44.74 43.29 -28.40
C MET A 1 43.33 42.80 -28.81
N LYS A 2 42.36 43.67 -29.13
CA LYS A 2 40.98 43.29 -29.52
C LYS A 2 40.88 42.37 -30.76
N THR A 3 41.68 42.62 -31.80
CA THR A 3 41.65 41.84 -33.07
C THR A 3 42.10 40.39 -32.90
N LEU A 4 43.08 40.13 -32.02
CA LEU A 4 43.59 38.78 -31.76
C LEU A 4 42.53 37.91 -31.08
N ASN A 5 41.82 38.46 -30.09
CA ASN A 5 40.75 37.75 -29.38
C ASN A 5 39.60 37.35 -30.32
N ILE A 6 39.23 38.24 -31.26
CA ILE A 6 38.21 37.93 -32.28
C ILE A 6 38.68 36.80 -33.20
N MET A 7 39.94 36.82 -33.63
CA MET A 7 40.52 35.74 -34.45
C MET A 7 40.59 34.41 -33.69
N MET A 8 40.94 34.43 -32.41
CA MET A 8 40.95 33.22 -31.57
C MET A 8 39.54 32.66 -31.37
N ALA A 9 38.55 33.50 -31.05
CA ALA A 9 37.16 33.07 -30.90
C ALA A 9 36.60 32.43 -32.19
N LYS A 10 36.91 33.01 -33.36
CA LYS A 10 36.51 32.46 -34.67
C LYS A 10 37.16 31.09 -34.95
N ARG A 11 38.43 30.91 -34.57
CA ARG A 11 39.14 29.62 -34.72
C ARG A 11 38.60 28.56 -33.77
N VAL A 12 38.34 28.92 -32.52
CA VAL A 12 37.70 28.04 -31.52
C VAL A 12 36.31 27.63 -31.98
N GLY A 13 35.47 28.57 -32.42
CA GLY A 13 34.14 28.26 -32.95
C GLY A 13 34.17 27.33 -34.18
N LYS A 14 35.14 27.51 -35.08
CA LYS A 14 35.33 26.61 -36.23
C LYS A 14 35.79 25.21 -35.80
N ALA A 15 36.65 25.12 -34.79
CA ALA A 15 37.11 23.84 -34.25
C ALA A 15 35.96 23.07 -33.58
N ILE A 16 35.14 23.76 -32.76
CA ILE A 16 33.95 23.17 -32.11
C ILE A 16 32.94 22.71 -33.16
N LYS A 17 32.66 23.52 -34.19
CA LYS A 17 31.74 23.14 -35.28
C LYS A 17 32.24 21.91 -36.05
N LYS A 18 33.57 21.75 -36.16
CA LYS A 18 34.18 20.59 -36.82
C LYS A 18 34.13 19.32 -35.95
N SER A 19 34.14 19.44 -34.63
CA SER A 19 34.06 18.30 -33.71
C SER A 19 32.62 17.90 -33.34
N MET A 20 31.65 18.80 -33.49
CA MET A 20 30.22 18.55 -33.25
C MET A 20 29.68 17.25 -33.87
N PRO A 21 29.94 16.91 -35.15
CA PRO A 21 29.42 15.68 -35.75
C PRO A 21 29.85 14.42 -35.00
N TYR A 22 31.08 14.39 -34.49
CA TYR A 22 31.59 13.27 -33.69
C TYR A 22 30.80 13.11 -32.39
N TYR A 23 30.60 14.21 -31.65
CA TYR A 23 29.86 14.16 -30.39
C TYR A 23 28.37 13.86 -30.59
N ILE A 24 27.75 14.41 -31.65
CA ILE A 24 26.35 14.11 -32.00
C ILE A 24 26.20 12.62 -32.31
N ASN A 25 27.08 12.06 -33.15
CA ASN A 25 27.04 10.64 -33.47
C ASN A 25 27.29 9.79 -32.22
N LYS A 26 28.30 10.14 -31.41
CA LYS A 26 28.60 9.42 -30.18
C LYS A 26 27.45 9.43 -29.18
N THR A 27 26.77 10.57 -29.03
CA THR A 27 25.56 10.68 -28.19
C THR A 27 24.42 9.84 -28.76
N THR A 28 24.23 9.83 -30.08
CA THR A 28 23.19 9.03 -30.74
C THR A 28 23.42 7.54 -30.54
N GLU A 29 24.65 7.06 -30.72
CA GLU A 29 25.03 5.66 -30.45
C GLU A 29 24.80 5.27 -28.99
N ASN A 30 25.20 6.14 -28.05
CA ASN A 30 24.99 5.90 -26.62
C ASN A 30 23.50 5.80 -26.28
N LEU A 31 22.67 6.70 -26.83
CA LEU A 31 21.22 6.66 -26.64
C LEU A 31 20.60 5.41 -27.26
N GLN A 32 21.00 5.04 -28.48
CA GLN A 32 20.55 3.80 -29.11
C GLN A 32 20.87 2.59 -28.25
N LYS A 33 22.08 2.52 -27.69
CA LYS A 33 22.48 1.42 -26.79
C LYS A 33 21.59 1.34 -25.55
N ILE A 34 21.33 2.47 -24.89
CA ILE A 34 20.45 2.54 -23.73
C ILE A 34 19.03 2.07 -24.08
N PHE A 35 18.47 2.53 -25.20
CA PHE A 35 17.14 2.10 -25.64
C PHE A 35 17.08 0.60 -25.94
N GLN A 36 18.10 0.04 -26.58
CA GLN A 36 18.15 -1.41 -26.86
C GLN A 36 18.27 -2.24 -25.57
N GLU A 37 19.05 -1.79 -24.58
CA GLU A 37 19.17 -2.45 -23.28
C GLU A 37 17.82 -2.46 -22.54
N GLU A 38 17.10 -1.33 -22.52
CA GLU A 38 15.81 -1.23 -21.82
C GLU A 38 14.71 -2.04 -22.51
N ILE A 39 14.63 -2.01 -23.85
CA ILE A 39 13.73 -2.88 -24.62
C ILE A 39 14.06 -4.36 -24.37
N GLY A 40 15.35 -4.72 -24.27
CA GLY A 40 15.79 -6.07 -23.92
C GLY A 40 15.27 -6.52 -22.55
N ARG A 41 15.39 -5.67 -21.52
CA ARG A 41 14.86 -5.96 -20.17
C ARG A 41 13.35 -6.18 -20.19
N LEU A 42 12.60 -5.35 -20.92
CA LEU A 42 11.15 -5.49 -21.06
C LEU A 42 10.76 -6.78 -21.79
N LYS A 43 11.49 -7.17 -22.83
CA LYS A 43 11.27 -8.43 -23.55
C LYS A 43 11.56 -9.65 -22.70
N THR A 44 12.68 -9.68 -21.98
CA THR A 44 13.01 -10.78 -21.04
C THR A 44 11.99 -10.87 -19.91
N SER A 45 11.49 -9.73 -19.40
CA SER A 45 10.38 -9.71 -18.44
C SER A 45 9.07 -10.25 -19.04
N GLY A 46 8.83 -10.05 -20.33
CA GLY A 46 7.66 -10.57 -21.04
C GLY A 46 7.78 -12.05 -21.47
N GLU A 47 8.99 -12.53 -21.76
CA GLU A 47 9.26 -13.93 -22.13
C GLU A 47 9.12 -14.88 -20.94
N LEU A 48 9.45 -14.43 -19.72
CA LEU A 48 9.09 -15.14 -18.48
C LEU A 48 7.56 -15.26 -18.27
N MET A 49 6.76 -14.53 -19.05
CA MET A 49 5.29 -14.58 -19.01
C MET A 49 4.66 -15.31 -20.21
N ASN A 50 5.46 -15.82 -21.17
CA ASN A 50 4.94 -16.45 -22.38
C ASN A 50 5.34 -17.92 -22.51
N ASP A 51 4.85 -18.77 -21.60
CA ASP A 51 4.67 -20.20 -21.89
C ASP A 51 3.23 -20.41 -22.35
N SER A 52 3.02 -20.29 -23.65
CA SER A 52 1.73 -20.44 -24.31
C SER A 52 1.21 -21.90 -24.33
N ASN A 53 1.89 -22.85 -23.66
CA ASN A 53 1.43 -24.23 -23.57
C ASN A 53 1.37 -24.79 -22.13
N ALA A 54 1.55 -23.94 -21.12
CA ALA A 54 1.13 -24.25 -19.77
C ALA A 54 -0.36 -23.89 -19.64
N ARG A 55 -1.21 -24.90 -19.45
CA ARG A 55 -2.55 -24.78 -18.82
C ARG A 55 -2.49 -23.62 -17.82
N PRO A 56 -3.40 -22.61 -17.86
CA PRO A 56 -3.23 -21.42 -17.04
C PRO A 56 -3.11 -21.87 -15.59
N ARG A 57 -1.88 -21.84 -15.07
CA ARG A 57 -1.69 -21.81 -13.63
C ARG A 57 -2.33 -20.49 -13.28
N VAL A 58 -3.51 -20.57 -12.67
CA VAL A 58 -4.13 -19.46 -11.95
C VAL A 58 -3.05 -19.00 -10.97
N GLY A 59 -2.19 -18.07 -11.41
CA GLY A 59 -1.39 -17.27 -10.51
C GLY A 59 -2.43 -16.67 -9.59
N LYS A 60 -2.37 -17.00 -8.30
CA LYS A 60 -3.38 -16.62 -7.30
C LYS A 60 -3.77 -15.16 -7.58
N GLU A 61 -4.93 -14.98 -8.19
CA GLU A 61 -5.44 -13.66 -8.53
C GLU A 61 -5.50 -12.92 -7.19
N LYS A 62 -4.71 -11.84 -7.07
CA LYS A 62 -4.71 -11.05 -5.83
C LYS A 62 -6.15 -10.61 -5.62
N SER A 63 -6.70 -10.86 -4.43
CA SER A 63 -8.10 -10.52 -4.18
C SER A 63 -8.31 -9.04 -4.46
N THR A 64 -9.39 -8.72 -5.16
CA THR A 64 -9.75 -7.33 -5.37
C THR A 64 -10.55 -6.80 -4.18
N TYR A 65 -10.63 -5.47 -4.06
CA TYR A 65 -11.55 -4.85 -3.11
C TYR A 65 -13.01 -5.29 -3.35
N ARG A 66 -13.36 -5.60 -4.61
CA ARG A 66 -14.68 -6.13 -4.97
C ARG A 66 -14.94 -7.49 -4.32
N ASP A 67 -13.97 -8.40 -4.34
CA ASP A 67 -14.11 -9.73 -3.73
C ASP A 67 -14.29 -9.63 -2.21
N PHE A 68 -13.55 -8.70 -1.58
CA PHE A 68 -13.74 -8.38 -0.17
C PHE A 68 -15.14 -7.83 0.13
N THR A 69 -15.62 -6.86 -0.67
CA THR A 69 -16.96 -6.29 -0.48
C THR A 69 -18.09 -7.29 -0.69
N ALA A 70 -17.89 -8.29 -1.57
CA ALA A 70 -18.85 -9.36 -1.81
C ALA A 70 -19.04 -10.27 -0.58
N CYS A 71 -18.09 -10.28 0.36
CA CYS A 71 -18.22 -10.97 1.65
C CYS A 71 -19.13 -10.23 2.65
N ALA A 72 -19.70 -9.09 2.27
CA ALA A 72 -20.53 -8.21 3.10
C ALA A 72 -19.90 -7.91 4.49
N PRO A 73 -18.68 -7.34 4.55
CA PRO A 73 -18.04 -7.04 5.83
C PRO A 73 -18.90 -6.06 6.65
N PRO A 74 -18.98 -6.22 7.99
CA PRO A 74 -19.81 -5.36 8.81
C PRO A 74 -19.22 -3.95 8.92
N ILE A 75 -20.10 -2.95 9.03
CA ILE A 75 -19.73 -1.57 9.33
C ILE A 75 -19.54 -1.41 10.84
N PHE A 76 -18.51 -0.65 11.25
CA PHE A 76 -18.32 -0.25 12.64
C PHE A 76 -18.41 1.27 12.80
N THR A 77 -19.36 1.73 13.62
CA THR A 77 -19.64 3.16 13.83
C THR A 77 -18.92 3.76 15.04
N GLY A 78 -18.26 2.93 15.88
CA GLY A 78 -17.49 3.39 17.03
C GLY A 78 -18.10 3.09 18.40
N SER A 79 -18.78 1.95 18.54
CA SER A 79 -19.32 1.49 19.83
C SER A 79 -18.20 1.20 20.84
N LEU A 80 -18.30 1.70 22.06
CA LEU A 80 -17.40 1.35 23.17
C LEU A 80 -17.90 0.08 23.87
N ASP A 81 -17.92 -1.02 23.14
CA ASP A 81 -18.40 -2.31 23.61
C ASP A 81 -17.38 -3.39 23.22
N PRO A 82 -16.66 -3.98 24.19
CA PRO A 82 -15.64 -4.99 23.92
C PRO A 82 -16.13 -6.17 23.09
N LEU A 83 -17.39 -6.60 23.26
CA LEU A 83 -17.94 -7.73 22.53
C LEU A 83 -18.21 -7.37 21.08
N LYS A 84 -18.82 -6.19 20.82
CA LYS A 84 -19.05 -5.71 19.45
C LYS A 84 -17.74 -5.42 18.72
N SER A 85 -16.77 -4.84 19.41
CA SER A 85 -15.45 -4.54 18.85
C SER A 85 -14.70 -5.82 18.46
N SER A 86 -14.66 -6.81 19.36
CA SER A 86 -14.05 -8.12 19.09
C SER A 86 -14.77 -8.86 17.95
N ARG A 87 -16.11 -8.80 17.95
CA ARG A 87 -16.92 -9.41 16.89
C ARG A 87 -16.64 -8.80 15.53
N TRP A 88 -16.56 -7.47 15.45
CA TRP A 88 -16.24 -6.77 14.21
C TRP A 88 -14.87 -7.18 13.65
N ILE A 89 -13.83 -7.26 14.49
CA ILE A 89 -12.51 -7.76 14.07
C ILE A 89 -12.61 -9.19 13.51
N THR A 90 -13.31 -10.08 14.22
CA THR A 90 -13.46 -11.48 13.80
C THR A 90 -14.17 -11.61 12.46
N ASP A 91 -15.22 -10.83 12.24
CA ASP A 91 -16.00 -10.84 11.00
C ASP A 91 -15.20 -10.25 9.81
N ILE A 92 -14.42 -9.18 10.05
CA ILE A 92 -13.50 -8.60 9.07
C ILE A 92 -12.40 -9.60 8.68
N GLU A 93 -11.80 -10.28 9.65
CA GLU A 93 -10.81 -11.34 9.39
C GLU A 93 -11.43 -12.53 8.63
N GLY A 94 -12.70 -12.83 8.88
CA GLY A 94 -13.48 -13.77 8.08
C GLY A 94 -13.57 -13.35 6.61
N ALA A 95 -13.93 -12.10 6.36
CA ALA A 95 -13.98 -11.54 5.00
C ALA A 95 -12.60 -11.54 4.32
N PHE A 96 -11.50 -11.24 5.05
CA PHE A 96 -10.14 -11.37 4.51
C PHE A 96 -9.82 -12.79 4.05
N ARG A 97 -10.12 -13.79 4.88
CA ARG A 97 -9.87 -15.20 4.54
C ARG A 97 -10.67 -15.65 3.32
N THR A 98 -11.96 -15.32 3.28
CA THR A 98 -12.87 -15.73 2.20
C THR A 98 -12.50 -15.07 0.88
N SER A 99 -12.21 -13.77 0.90
CA SER A 99 -11.78 -13.03 -0.30
C SER A 99 -10.34 -13.32 -0.71
N ARG A 100 -9.50 -13.88 0.18
CA ARG A 100 -8.05 -14.04 0.03
C ARG A 100 -7.31 -12.69 -0.02
N CYS A 101 -7.73 -11.75 0.84
CA CYS A 101 -7.10 -10.45 1.02
C CYS A 101 -5.61 -10.57 1.33
N ALA A 102 -4.78 -9.93 0.51
CA ALA A 102 -3.35 -9.81 0.76
C ALA A 102 -3.11 -9.01 2.05
N GLU A 103 -2.09 -9.39 2.81
CA GLU A 103 -1.78 -8.76 4.11
C GLU A 103 -1.58 -7.24 3.98
N ASP A 104 -0.88 -6.81 2.93
CA ASP A 104 -0.62 -5.39 2.63
C ASP A 104 -1.91 -4.57 2.39
N ASP A 105 -3.01 -5.23 2.00
CA ASP A 105 -4.30 -4.59 1.69
C ASP A 105 -5.29 -4.61 2.87
N GLN A 106 -5.04 -5.43 3.89
CA GLN A 106 -6.02 -5.68 4.97
C GLN A 106 -6.44 -4.41 5.72
N VAL A 107 -5.47 -3.61 6.19
CA VAL A 107 -5.79 -2.38 6.92
C VAL A 107 -6.52 -1.37 6.03
N ASN A 108 -6.11 -1.26 4.77
CA ASN A 108 -6.80 -0.39 3.79
C ASN A 108 -8.25 -0.84 3.57
N PHE A 109 -8.48 -2.14 3.44
CA PHE A 109 -9.82 -2.69 3.22
C PHE A 109 -10.70 -2.54 4.46
N ALA A 110 -10.21 -2.90 5.65
CA ALA A 110 -10.97 -2.78 6.90
C ALA A 110 -11.33 -1.33 7.24
N THR A 111 -10.41 -0.39 7.06
CA THR A 111 -10.64 1.02 7.42
C THR A 111 -11.65 1.72 6.51
N ASN A 112 -12.00 1.11 5.37
CA ASN A 112 -13.15 1.50 4.55
C ASN A 112 -14.50 1.04 5.13
N TYR A 113 -14.52 0.27 6.20
CA TYR A 113 -15.72 -0.17 6.92
C TYR A 113 -15.90 0.50 8.29
N LEU A 114 -15.02 1.44 8.63
CA LEU A 114 -15.23 2.36 9.74
C LEU A 114 -16.12 3.53 9.29
N ARG A 115 -17.10 3.91 10.11
CA ARG A 115 -17.98 5.05 9.90
C ARG A 115 -18.02 5.93 11.15
N GLU A 116 -18.54 7.14 10.99
CA GLU A 116 -18.81 8.08 12.10
C GLU A 116 -17.60 8.25 13.03
N ARG A 117 -17.80 8.06 14.34
CA ARG A 117 -16.76 8.20 15.37
C ARG A 117 -15.54 7.32 15.06
N ALA A 118 -15.76 6.10 14.58
CA ALA A 118 -14.66 5.20 14.24
C ALA A 118 -13.81 5.71 13.10
N LYS A 119 -14.42 6.32 12.08
CA LYS A 119 -13.67 6.88 10.95
C LYS A 119 -12.85 8.09 11.37
N ILE A 120 -13.46 9.00 12.13
CA ILE A 120 -12.80 10.21 12.66
C ILE A 120 -11.59 9.82 13.52
N TRP A 121 -11.76 8.84 14.41
CA TRP A 121 -10.69 8.32 15.24
C TRP A 121 -9.53 7.77 14.42
N TRP A 122 -9.81 6.93 13.41
CA TRP A 122 -8.77 6.32 12.59
C TRP A 122 -7.95 7.36 11.83
N GLU A 123 -8.64 8.35 11.24
CA GLU A 123 -7.98 9.46 10.53
C GLU A 123 -7.11 10.29 11.48
N GLY A 124 -7.60 10.62 12.68
CA GLY A 124 -6.82 11.29 13.71
C GLY A 124 -5.60 10.47 14.15
N LYS A 125 -5.77 9.16 14.34
CA LYS A 125 -4.70 8.24 14.75
C LYS A 125 -3.61 8.16 13.68
N ALA A 126 -4.00 7.99 12.41
CA ALA A 126 -3.09 7.94 11.28
C ALA A 126 -2.35 9.28 11.09
N ASN A 127 -3.01 10.42 11.30
CA ASN A 127 -2.37 11.73 11.22
C ASN A 127 -1.30 11.92 12.30
N VAL A 128 -1.59 11.53 13.55
CA VAL A 128 -0.62 11.63 14.66
C VAL A 128 0.59 10.71 14.45
N LYS A 129 0.37 9.52 13.88
CA LYS A 129 1.43 8.54 13.61
C LYS A 129 2.22 8.83 12.33
N GLY A 130 1.65 9.57 11.40
CA GLY A 130 2.22 9.92 10.10
C GLY A 130 1.80 8.97 8.97
N SER A 131 1.90 9.48 7.72
CA SER A 131 1.50 8.73 6.51
C SER A 131 2.30 7.44 6.31
N ALA A 132 3.60 7.46 6.60
CA ALA A 132 4.45 6.27 6.50
C ALA A 132 3.96 5.13 7.42
N TRP A 133 3.52 5.47 8.64
CA TRP A 133 2.91 4.47 9.51
C TRP A 133 1.60 3.94 8.94
N ARG A 134 0.74 4.81 8.38
CA ARG A 134 -0.52 4.38 7.76
C ARG A 134 -0.31 3.38 6.62
N GLU A 135 0.72 3.60 5.79
CA GLU A 135 1.05 2.75 4.64
C GLU A 135 1.67 1.41 5.04
N THR A 136 2.39 1.38 6.17
CA THR A 136 3.11 0.18 6.66
C THR A 136 2.44 -0.49 7.86
N CYS A 137 1.29 0.03 8.29
CA CYS A 137 0.57 -0.48 9.45
C CYS A 137 0.10 -1.90 9.15
N SER A 138 0.60 -2.87 9.91
CA SER A 138 0.10 -4.25 9.80
C SER A 138 -1.28 -4.39 10.42
N TRP A 139 -2.00 -5.45 10.04
CA TRP A 139 -3.30 -5.76 10.62
C TRP A 139 -3.22 -5.96 12.15
N GLU A 140 -2.16 -6.58 12.64
CA GLU A 140 -1.90 -6.77 14.09
C GLU A 140 -1.74 -5.44 14.81
N GLN A 141 -0.98 -4.50 14.24
CA GLN A 141 -0.83 -3.16 14.80
C GLN A 141 -2.16 -2.39 14.80
N PHE A 142 -2.95 -2.52 13.73
CA PHE A 142 -4.29 -1.96 13.67
C PHE A 142 -5.18 -2.53 14.78
N LYS A 143 -5.23 -3.86 14.95
CA LYS A 143 -6.00 -4.52 16.02
C LYS A 143 -5.63 -4.01 17.40
N GLU A 144 -4.33 -3.88 17.68
CA GLU A 144 -3.85 -3.38 18.98
C GLU A 144 -4.39 -1.98 19.27
N VAL A 145 -4.22 -1.04 18.33
CA VAL A 145 -4.68 0.34 18.55
C VAL A 145 -6.21 0.44 18.56
N PHE A 146 -6.90 -0.37 17.75
CA PHE A 146 -8.35 -0.43 17.69
C PHE A 146 -8.96 -0.96 18.99
N MET A 147 -8.46 -2.08 19.51
CA MET A 147 -8.97 -2.67 20.75
C MET A 147 -8.67 -1.78 21.96
N LYS A 148 -7.52 -1.09 21.96
CA LYS A 148 -7.23 -0.09 23.00
C LYS A 148 -8.26 1.04 23.04
N GLU A 149 -8.81 1.44 21.89
CA GLU A 149 -9.83 2.50 21.81
C GLU A 149 -11.24 1.97 22.12
N TYR A 150 -11.64 0.86 21.48
CA TYR A 150 -13.04 0.42 21.43
C TYR A 150 -13.36 -0.78 22.33
N ALA A 151 -12.36 -1.33 23.02
CA ALA A 151 -12.52 -2.33 24.08
C ALA A 151 -11.69 -1.93 25.32
N PRO A 152 -11.90 -0.73 25.89
CA PRO A 152 -11.08 -0.26 27.00
C PRO A 152 -11.32 -1.13 28.26
N ALA A 153 -10.30 -1.26 29.09
CA ALA A 153 -10.32 -2.12 30.28
C ALA A 153 -11.56 -1.89 31.17
N LYS A 154 -11.96 -0.62 31.35
CA LYS A 154 -13.15 -0.25 32.12
C LYS A 154 -14.43 -0.94 31.62
N GLU A 155 -14.63 -1.08 30.32
CA GLU A 155 -15.83 -1.74 29.78
C GLU A 155 -15.71 -3.27 29.89
N ILE A 156 -14.49 -3.81 29.82
CA ILE A 156 -14.24 -5.24 30.07
C ILE A 156 -14.53 -5.58 31.53
N ASP A 157 -14.12 -4.73 32.47
CA ASP A 157 -14.34 -4.94 33.90
C ASP A 157 -15.82 -4.91 34.25
N LYS A 158 -16.61 -4.01 33.65
CA LYS A 158 -18.07 -4.05 33.79
C LYS A 158 -18.69 -5.37 33.34
N ILE A 159 -18.21 -5.96 32.24
CA ILE A 159 -18.68 -7.27 31.76
C ILE A 159 -18.32 -8.36 32.77
N ARG A 160 -17.10 -8.34 33.32
CA ARG A 160 -16.65 -9.29 34.35
C ARG A 160 -17.50 -9.19 35.62
N GLU A 161 -17.75 -7.98 36.10
CA GLU A 161 -18.59 -7.72 37.27
C GLU A 161 -20.03 -8.18 37.05
N ALA A 162 -20.62 -7.86 35.89
CA ALA A 162 -21.96 -8.31 35.54
C ALA A 162 -22.06 -9.84 35.51
N PHE A 163 -21.07 -10.51 34.90
CA PHE A 163 -21.01 -11.97 34.88
C PHE A 163 -20.89 -12.56 36.30
N HIS A 164 -20.01 -12.01 37.13
CA HIS A 164 -19.82 -12.44 38.51
C HIS A 164 -21.13 -12.33 39.32
N ASN A 165 -21.84 -11.20 39.22
CA ASN A 165 -23.10 -10.98 39.94
C ASN A 165 -24.23 -11.92 39.47
N LEU A 166 -24.28 -12.24 38.17
CA LEU A 166 -25.23 -13.22 37.64
C LEU A 166 -24.96 -14.63 38.18
N MET A 167 -23.70 -14.99 38.40
CA MET A 167 -23.35 -16.30 38.98
C MET A 167 -23.72 -16.39 40.47
N GLN A 168 -23.57 -15.30 41.22
CA GLN A 168 -23.87 -15.27 42.67
C GLN A 168 -25.37 -15.22 43.01
N THR A 169 -26.23 -14.85 42.05
CA THR A 169 -27.69 -14.75 42.27
C THR A 169 -28.45 -16.01 41.85
N ASN A 170 -27.75 -17.02 41.32
CA ASN A 170 -28.31 -18.31 40.92
C ASN A 170 -28.06 -19.44 41.95
N GLU A 171 -27.55 -19.11 43.15
CA GLU A 171 -27.47 -19.99 44.34
C GLU A 171 -28.50 -19.58 45.39
#